data_AF-A0A0S8B326-F1
#
_entry.id   AF-A0A0S8B326-F1
#
_cell.length_a   1.000
_cell.length_b   1.000
_cell.length_c   1.000
_cell.angle_alpha   90.00
_cell.angle_beta   90.00
_cell.angle_gamma   90.00
#
_symmetry.space_group_name_H-M   'P 1'
#
loop_
_entity.id
_entity.type
_entity.pdbx_description
1 polymer ?
#
loop_
_entity_poly.entity_id
_entity_poly.type
_entity_poly.pdbx_seq_one_letter_code
_entity_poly.pdbx_strand_id
1 'polypeptide(L)' 'MHKLIASAVLAGAVALLPNPRPADAAEKLDKCLFEAIQSCDKDFAGFDPYTIAARGYCYMIRTGMCYVMDPEEDAVR' A
#
# COMPACT_ATOMS: atom_id res chain seq x y z
N MET A 1 4.04 9.54 -39.47
CA MET A 1 3.94 10.05 -38.10
C MET A 1 3.40 9.00 -37.09
N HIS A 2 3.56 7.69 -37.34
CA HIS A 2 3.01 6.63 -36.47
C HIS A 2 4.06 5.93 -35.59
N LYS A 3 5.35 6.29 -35.72
CA LYS A 3 6.46 5.59 -35.03
C LYS A 3 6.89 6.24 -33.71
N LEU A 4 6.39 7.44 -33.40
CA LEU A 4 6.76 8.17 -32.18
C LEU A 4 5.85 7.89 -30.98
N ILE A 5 4.66 7.32 -31.22
CA ILE A 5 3.66 7.04 -30.18
C ILE A 5 4.03 5.75 -29.42
N ALA A 6 4.69 4.79 -30.08
CA ALA A 6 5.07 3.51 -29.47
C ALA A 6 6.11 3.67 -28.35
N SER A 7 7.02 4.64 -28.45
CA SER A 7 8.09 4.85 -27.46
C SER A 7 7.59 5.48 -26.15
N ALA A 8 6.52 6.28 -26.20
CA ALA A 8 5.93 6.88 -25.00
C ALA A 8 5.16 5.85 -24.15
N VAL A 9 4.53 4.85 -24.80
CA VAL A 9 3.81 3.78 -24.11
C VAL A 9 4.78 2.84 -23.37
N LEU A 10 5.94 2.55 -23.97
CA LEU A 10 6.97 1.74 -23.32
C LEU A 10 7.58 2.42 -22.09
N ALA A 11 7.85 3.73 -22.15
CA ALA A 11 8.33 4.46 -20.98
C ALA A 11 7.28 4.54 -19.85
N GLY A 12 6.00 4.66 -20.19
CA GLY A 12 4.90 4.63 -19.21
C GLY A 12 4.67 3.24 -18.59
N ALA A 13 4.96 2.17 -19.32
CA ALA A 13 4.81 0.80 -18.82
C ALA A 13 5.89 0.41 -17.80
N VAL A 14 7.10 0.98 -17.88
CA VAL A 14 8.17 0.75 -16.89
C VAL A 14 7.81 1.35 -15.53
N ALA A 15 7.02 2.43 -15.49
CA ALA A 15 6.50 3.00 -14.24
C ALA A 15 5.33 2.20 -13.62
N LEU A 16 4.73 1.27 -14.38
CA LEU A 16 3.65 0.38 -13.92
C LEU A 16 4.15 -1.01 -13.53
N LEU A 17 5.41 -1.33 -13.82
CA LEU A 17 6.04 -2.54 -13.30
C LEU A 17 6.34 -2.30 -11.82
N PRO A 18 5.82 -3.15 -10.90
CA PRO A 18 6.20 -3.06 -9.50
C PRO A 18 7.72 -3.21 -9.45
N ASN A 19 8.41 -2.15 -9.03
CA ASN A 19 9.85 -2.19 -8.79
C ASN A 19 10.10 -3.38 -7.86
N PRO A 20 10.97 -4.34 -8.19
CA PRO A 20 11.24 -5.48 -7.33
C PRO A 20 11.73 -4.94 -5.98
N ARG A 21 10.81 -4.93 -5.01
CA ARG A 21 11.13 -4.51 -3.65
C ARG A 21 12.04 -5.57 -3.04
N PRO A 22 13.08 -5.18 -2.30
CA PRO A 22 13.87 -6.15 -1.56
C PRO A 22 12.93 -6.98 -0.68
N ALA A 23 13.21 -8.27 -0.51
CA ALA A 23 12.37 -9.18 0.28
C ALA A 23 12.07 -8.62 1.68
N ASP A 24 13.02 -7.85 2.24
CA ASP A 24 12.88 -7.13 3.51
C ASP A 24 11.78 -6.06 3.50
N ALA A 25 11.56 -5.37 2.38
CA ALA A 25 10.48 -4.38 2.26
C ALA A 25 9.11 -5.05 2.12
N ALA A 26 9.04 -6.22 1.46
CA ALA A 26 7.81 -7.02 1.43
C ALA A 26 7.46 -7.57 2.82
N GLU A 27 8.44 -8.07 3.58
CA GLU A 27 8.22 -8.57 4.94
C GLU A 27 7.79 -7.46 5.91
N LYS A 28 8.37 -6.25 5.79
CA LYS A 28 7.96 -5.08 6.60
C LYS A 28 6.54 -4.65 6.26
N LEU A 29 6.20 -4.62 4.98
CA LEU A 29 4.85 -4.30 4.52
C LEU A 29 3.83 -5.30 5.09
N ASP A 30 4.12 -6.59 4.98
CA ASP A 30 3.24 -7.66 5.50
C ASP A 30 3.05 -7.53 7.02
N LYS A 31 4.13 -7.27 7.78
CA LYS A 31 4.03 -7.02 9.24
C LYS A 31 3.16 -5.80 9.55
N CYS A 32 3.37 -4.69 8.86
CA CYS A 32 2.57 -3.48 9.05
C CYS A 32 1.08 -3.73 8.76
N LEU A 33 0.78 -4.43 7.65
CA LEU A 33 -0.59 -4.78 7.28
C LEU A 33 -1.23 -5.72 8.31
N PHE A 34 -0.48 -6.68 8.84
CA PHE A 34 -0.99 -7.62 9.84
C PHE A 34 -1.28 -6.94 11.18
N GLU A 35 -0.41 -6.02 11.62
CA GLU A 35 -0.64 -5.18 12.81
C GLU A 35 -1.83 -4.23 12.63
N ALA A 36 -1.95 -3.62 11.45
CA ALA A 36 -3.09 -2.80 11.10
C ALA A 36 -4.42 -3.56 11.22
N ILE A 37 -4.46 -4.80 10.72
CA ILE A 37 -5.65 -5.64 10.81
C ILE A 37 -6.00 -5.92 12.27
N GLN A 38 -5.03 -6.40 13.06
CA GLN A 38 -5.26 -6.72 14.48
C GLN A 38 -5.70 -5.50 15.30
N SER A 39 -5.12 -4.32 15.05
CA SER A 39 -5.52 -3.09 15.74
C SER A 39 -6.95 -2.70 15.36
N CYS A 40 -7.28 -2.67 14.08
CA CYS A 40 -8.62 -2.28 13.63
C CYS A 40 -9.72 -3.25 14.07
N ASP A 41 -9.44 -4.57 14.09
CA ASP A 41 -10.37 -5.57 14.61
C ASP A 41 -10.56 -5.47 16.13
N LYS A 42 -9.51 -5.06 16.86
CA LYS A 42 -9.60 -4.81 18.31
C LYS A 42 -10.41 -3.56 18.64
N ASP A 43 -10.21 -2.48 17.87
CA ASP A 43 -10.84 -1.18 18.13
C ASP A 43 -12.28 -1.12 17.62
N PHE A 44 -12.60 -1.87 16.57
CA PHE A 44 -13.92 -1.86 15.93
C PHE A 44 -14.48 -3.28 15.78
N ALA A 45 -15.49 -3.60 16.58
CA ALA A 45 -16.13 -4.90 16.51
C ALA A 45 -16.84 -5.14 15.16
N GLY A 46 -16.90 -6.40 14.72
CA GLY A 46 -17.48 -6.76 13.42
C GLY A 46 -18.99 -7.05 13.40
N PHE A 47 -19.72 -6.77 14.49
CA PHE A 47 -21.13 -7.19 14.64
C PHE A 47 -22.16 -6.05 14.62
N ASP A 48 -21.74 -4.79 14.80
CA ASP A 48 -22.62 -3.63 14.70
C ASP A 48 -22.39 -2.90 13.35
N PRO A 49 -23.45 -2.46 12.66
CA PRO A 49 -23.31 -1.82 11.35
C PRO A 49 -22.46 -0.54 11.34
N TYR A 50 -22.47 0.24 12.42
CA TYR A 50 -21.63 1.44 12.54
C TYR A 50 -20.16 1.08 12.76
N THR A 51 -19.89 0.06 13.55
CA THR A 51 -18.52 -0.39 13.79
C THR A 51 -17.91 -1.10 12.59
N ILE A 52 -18.73 -1.76 11.74
CA ILE A 52 -18.26 -2.33 10.47
C ILE A 52 -17.76 -1.22 9.52
N ALA A 53 -18.50 -0.11 9.40
CA ALA A 53 -18.09 1.01 8.57
C ALA A 53 -16.80 1.67 9.11
N ALA A 54 -16.72 1.88 10.42
CA ALA A 54 -15.53 2.40 11.08
C ALA A 54 -14.31 1.47 10.89
N ARG A 55 -14.52 0.15 10.98
CA ARG A 55 -13.48 -0.85 10.73
C ARG A 55 -12.99 -0.83 9.29
N GLY A 56 -13.90 -0.75 8.32
CA GLY A 56 -13.54 -0.62 6.90
C GLY A 56 -12.72 0.64 6.62
N TYR A 57 -13.09 1.76 7.24
CA TYR A 57 -12.32 3.00 7.16
C TYR A 57 -10.93 2.87 7.83
N CYS A 58 -10.85 2.21 8.99
CA CYS A 58 -9.59 1.93 9.67
C CYS A 58 -8.63 1.13 8.78
N TYR A 59 -9.12 0.08 8.11
CA TYR A 59 -8.31 -0.69 7.14
C TYR A 59 -7.81 0.19 5.99
N MET A 60 -8.66 1.02 5.40
CA MET A 60 -8.26 1.91 4.29
C MET A 60 -7.12 2.85 4.69
N ILE A 61 -7.25 3.52 5.86
CA ILE A 61 -6.23 4.47 6.31
C ILE A 61 -4.93 3.76 6.70
N ARG A 62 -5.01 2.67 7.46
CA ARG A 62 -3.83 1.96 7.95
C ARG A 62 -3.06 1.26 6.83
N THR A 63 -3.77 0.64 5.88
CA THR A 63 -3.13 0.03 4.70
C THR A 63 -2.42 1.11 3.88
N GLY A 64 -3.06 2.26 3.64
CA GLY A 64 -2.43 3.41 3.00
C GLY A 64 -1.16 3.89 3.71
N MET A 65 -1.18 3.97 5.04
CA MET A 65 0.03 4.29 5.82
C MET A 65 1.14 3.25 5.65
N CYS A 66 0.83 1.95 5.61
CA CYS A 66 1.83 0.91 5.39
C CYS A 66 2.49 1.00 3.99
N TYR A 67 1.76 1.46 2.97
CA TYR A 67 2.31 1.64 1.63
C TYR A 67 3.11 2.93 1.45
N VAL A 68 2.81 3.96 2.26
CA VAL A 68 3.48 5.27 2.18
C VAL A 68 4.67 5.36 3.14
N MET A 69 4.60 4.71 4.30
CA MET A 69 5.71 4.61 5.25
C MET A 69 6.65 3.47 4.85
N ASP A 70 7.22 3.57 3.66
CA ASP A 70 8.43 2.80 3.33
C ASP A 70 9.64 3.55 3.94
N PRO A 71 10.37 2.96 4.90
CA PRO A 71 11.51 3.63 5.54
C PRO A 71 12.73 3.82 4.60
N GLU A 72 12.63 3.46 3.32
CA GLU A 72 13.71 3.63 2.35
C GLU A 72 13.73 5.04 1.71
N GLU A 73 12.64 5.82 1.80
CA GLU A 73 12.59 7.19 1.28
C GLU A 73 13.22 8.24 2.24
N ASP A 74 13.43 7.88 3.51
CA ASP A 74 14.06 8.76 4.51
C ASP A 74 15.61 8.67 4.52
N ALA A 75 16.23 7.83 3.69
CA ALA A 75 17.69 7.74 3.58
C ALA A 75 18.30 8.77 2.60
N VAL A 76 17.49 9.57 1.91
CA VAL A 76 17.91 10.54 0.87
C VAL A 76 17.52 12.00 1.20
N ARG A 77 17.04 12.28 2.42
CA ARG A 77 16.80 13.65 2.89
C ARG A 77 17.74 14.07 4.01
#